data_AF-A0A1X0S1W1-F1
#
_entry.id   AF-A0A1X0S1W1-F1
#
_cell.length_a   1.000
_cell.length_b   1.000
_cell.length_c   1.000
_cell.angle_alpha   90.00
_cell.angle_beta   90.00
_cell.angle_gamma   90.00
#
_symmetry.space_group_name_H-M   'P 1'
#
loop_
_entity.id
_entity.type
_entity.pdbx_description
1 polymer ?
#
loop_
_entity_poly.entity_id
_entity_poly.type
_entity_poly.pdbx_seq_one_letter_code
_entity_poly.pdbx_strand_id
1 'polypeptide(L)'
;MTDYLNRTVDKAIENGDVEGIVVTGLTLKGIDILEKALDKYGDVQTASLVMSFIVPKRFKDHRVEDWVENYRSLMDRWQLWHERATFDIQRGKRMNSSEIAPPQVYVRCNHCAQSLGHSLVIQNARNREGKRMNVQTSNPGGRASSKQKSTVCPSCRKPLPRCALCLLHMGTPVDQLRQTIMTNDTHNIDPAGFDLWFTWCQTCRHGGHAIHMFEWFQKHSTCPVSNCSCQCQV
;
A
#
# COMPACT_ATOMS: atom_id res chain seq x y z
N MET A 1 30.36 -37.83 -7.49
CA MET A 1 30.16 -36.41 -7.14
C MET A 1 28.72 -36.14 -6.71
N THR A 2 27.72 -36.61 -7.47
CA THR A 2 26.29 -36.47 -7.13
C THR A 2 25.92 -37.12 -5.79
N ASP A 3 26.40 -38.33 -5.51
CA ASP A 3 26.09 -39.03 -4.24
C ASP A 3 26.63 -38.31 -3.01
N TYR A 4 27.80 -37.67 -3.14
CA TYR A 4 28.37 -36.88 -2.06
C TYR A 4 27.49 -35.67 -1.75
N LEU A 5 27.03 -34.95 -2.79
CA LEU A 5 26.16 -33.79 -2.62
C LEU A 5 24.80 -34.20 -2.03
N ASN A 6 24.19 -35.27 -2.53
CA ASN A 6 22.92 -35.78 -1.99
C ASN A 6 23.06 -36.13 -0.50
N ARG A 7 24.09 -36.90 -0.14
CA ARG A 7 24.36 -37.25 1.27
C ARG A 7 24.62 -36.03 2.15
N THR A 8 25.26 -34.99 1.58
CA THR A 8 25.54 -33.74 2.31
C THR A 8 24.25 -32.96 2.54
N VAL A 9 23.40 -32.86 1.52
CA VAL A 9 22.09 -32.20 1.63
C VAL A 9 21.18 -32.94 2.61
N ASP A 10 21.12 -34.27 2.55
CA ASP A 10 20.29 -35.06 3.46
C ASP A 10 20.72 -34.87 4.93
N LYS A 11 22.03 -34.83 5.19
CA LYS A 11 22.56 -34.50 6.51
C LYS A 11 22.23 -33.07 6.94
N ALA A 12 22.30 -32.11 6.02
CA ALA A 12 21.97 -30.71 6.32
C ALA A 12 20.48 -30.58 6.67
N ILE A 13 19.60 -31.28 5.96
CA ILE A 13 18.17 -31.34 6.27
C ILE A 13 17.96 -31.96 7.65
N GLU A 14 18.50 -33.16 7.89
CA GLU A 14 18.32 -33.88 9.17
C GLU A 14 18.73 -33.04 10.39
N ASN A 15 19.82 -32.28 10.27
CA ASN A 15 20.35 -31.46 11.36
C ASN A 15 19.77 -30.04 11.44
N GLY A 16 19.00 -29.60 10.44
CA GLY A 16 18.58 -28.20 10.28
C GLY A 16 19.77 -27.26 10.10
N ASP A 17 20.81 -27.69 9.36
CA ASP A 17 22.01 -26.91 9.11
C ASP A 17 21.79 -25.93 7.96
N VAL A 18 21.62 -24.66 8.32
CA VAL A 18 21.32 -23.56 7.39
C VAL A 18 22.44 -23.30 6.38
N GLU A 19 23.69 -23.75 6.62
CA GLU A 19 24.76 -23.67 5.62
C GLU A 19 24.43 -24.50 4.37
N GLY A 20 23.60 -25.54 4.52
CA GLY A 20 23.12 -26.34 3.39
C GLY A 20 22.32 -25.53 2.35
N ILE A 21 21.81 -24.34 2.72
CA ILE A 21 21.14 -23.42 1.78
C ILE A 21 22.09 -22.96 0.67
N VAL A 22 23.39 -22.87 0.91
CA VAL A 22 24.39 -22.52 -0.12
C VAL A 22 24.36 -23.54 -1.26
N VAL A 23 24.06 -24.80 -0.95
CA VAL A 23 24.00 -25.90 -1.92
C VAL A 23 22.60 -26.05 -2.51
N THR A 24 21.55 -26.03 -1.69
CA THR A 24 20.17 -26.26 -2.15
C THR A 24 19.56 -25.03 -2.82
N GLY A 25 20.10 -23.85 -2.54
CA GLY A 25 19.41 -22.58 -2.74
C GLY A 25 18.09 -22.53 -1.97
N LEU A 26 17.29 -21.50 -2.26
CA LEU A 26 15.94 -21.36 -1.72
C LEU A 26 14.92 -22.14 -2.57
N THR A 27 15.11 -23.45 -2.63
CA THR A 27 14.26 -24.43 -3.32
C THR A 27 13.44 -25.23 -2.31
N LEU A 28 12.65 -26.22 -2.76
CA LEU A 28 11.91 -27.11 -1.87
C LEU A 28 12.83 -27.82 -0.85
N LYS A 29 14.03 -28.24 -1.27
CA LYS A 29 15.04 -28.83 -0.36
C LYS A 29 15.59 -27.82 0.64
N GLY A 30 15.70 -26.56 0.24
CA GLY A 30 16.07 -25.47 1.18
C GLY A 30 14.97 -25.20 2.20
N ILE A 31 13.71 -25.36 1.83
CA ILE A 31 12.58 -25.29 2.77
C ILE A 31 12.67 -26.43 3.79
N ASP A 32 13.01 -27.65 3.37
CA ASP A 32 13.16 -28.78 4.30
C ASP A 32 14.27 -28.51 5.35
N ILE A 33 15.38 -27.87 4.95
CA ILE A 33 16.44 -27.42 5.88
C ILE A 33 15.89 -26.36 6.85
N LEU A 34 15.21 -25.34 6.32
CA LEU A 34 14.66 -24.24 7.14
C LEU A 34 13.56 -24.71 8.09
N GLU A 35 12.74 -25.68 7.70
CA GLU A 35 11.75 -26.30 8.57
C GLU A 35 12.41 -26.98 9.77
N LYS A 36 13.47 -27.76 9.52
CA LYS A 36 14.23 -28.42 10.59
C LYS A 36 14.98 -27.45 11.48
N ALA A 37 15.51 -26.36 10.91
CA ALA A 37 16.08 -25.27 11.69
C ALA A 37 15.01 -24.57 12.55
N LEU A 38 13.82 -24.33 11.98
CA LEU A 38 12.69 -23.71 12.67
C LEU A 38 12.19 -24.57 13.83
N ASP A 39 12.02 -25.89 13.63
CA ASP A 39 11.64 -26.84 14.67
C ASP A 39 12.62 -26.84 15.86
N LYS A 40 13.91 -26.61 15.57
CA LYS A 40 14.98 -26.64 16.56
C LYS A 40 15.16 -25.32 17.31
N TYR A 41 15.10 -24.20 16.59
CA TYR A 41 15.47 -22.88 17.14
C TYR A 41 14.28 -21.94 17.35
N GLY A 42 13.13 -22.22 16.73
CA GLY A 42 11.93 -21.38 16.82
C GLY A 42 12.03 -20.03 16.08
N ASP A 43 13.06 -19.81 15.26
CA ASP A 43 13.29 -18.56 14.54
C ASP A 43 12.40 -18.45 13.27
N VAL A 44 11.12 -18.16 13.49
CA VAL A 44 10.13 -17.97 12.41
C VAL A 44 10.39 -16.70 11.60
N GLN A 45 11.05 -15.71 12.19
CA GLN A 45 11.39 -14.46 11.52
C GLN A 45 12.37 -14.71 10.37
N THR A 46 13.49 -15.39 10.65
CA THR A 46 14.49 -15.70 9.63
C THR A 46 13.90 -16.54 8.50
N ALA A 47 13.17 -17.60 8.83
CA ALA A 47 12.52 -18.45 7.84
C ALA A 47 11.55 -17.66 6.94
N SER A 48 10.71 -16.80 7.53
CA SER A 48 9.75 -15.95 6.81
C SER A 48 10.43 -14.92 5.91
N LEU A 49 11.47 -14.24 6.41
CA LEU A 49 12.20 -13.20 5.67
C LEU A 49 12.94 -13.78 4.46
N VAL A 50 13.62 -14.91 4.66
CA VAL A 50 14.40 -15.60 3.62
C VAL A 50 13.46 -16.14 2.53
N MET A 51 12.40 -16.85 2.90
CA MET A 51 11.51 -17.47 1.91
C MET A 51 10.63 -16.46 1.17
N SER A 52 10.37 -15.28 1.75
CA SER A 52 9.67 -14.16 1.09
C SER A 52 10.40 -13.59 -0.14
N PHE A 53 11.65 -13.98 -0.41
CA PHE A 53 12.31 -13.66 -1.68
C PHE A 53 11.79 -14.47 -2.87
N ILE A 54 11.22 -15.65 -2.60
CA ILE A 54 11.01 -16.70 -3.61
C ILE A 54 9.55 -17.13 -3.63
N VAL A 55 8.93 -17.30 -2.46
CA VAL A 55 7.54 -17.74 -2.29
C VAL A 55 6.67 -16.52 -1.99
N PRO A 56 5.49 -16.38 -2.63
CA PRO A 56 4.89 -17.29 -3.63
C PRO A 56 5.35 -17.07 -5.09
N LYS A 57 6.24 -16.10 -5.35
CA LYS A 57 6.57 -15.64 -6.71
C LYS A 57 7.02 -16.74 -7.69
N ARG A 58 7.95 -17.59 -7.25
CA ARG A 58 8.57 -18.65 -8.06
C ARG A 58 7.82 -19.97 -7.94
N PHE A 59 7.33 -20.28 -6.74
CA PHE A 59 6.54 -21.46 -6.44
C PHE A 59 5.78 -21.23 -5.12
N LYS A 60 4.81 -22.09 -4.84
CA LYS A 60 3.98 -22.04 -3.62
C LYS A 60 4.34 -23.21 -2.70
N ASP A 61 4.40 -22.95 -1.40
CA ASP A 61 4.57 -23.96 -0.35
C ASP A 61 3.76 -23.50 0.87
N HIS A 62 2.88 -24.38 1.37
CA HIS A 62 1.99 -24.06 2.48
C HIS A 62 2.74 -23.79 3.79
N ARG A 63 3.85 -24.50 4.03
CA ARG A 63 4.67 -24.32 5.24
C ARG A 63 5.18 -22.89 5.33
N VAL A 64 5.62 -22.33 4.20
CA VAL A 64 6.11 -20.95 4.14
C VAL A 64 5.01 -19.94 4.39
N GLU A 65 3.80 -20.17 3.87
CA GLU A 65 2.66 -19.29 4.19
C GLU A 65 2.33 -19.37 5.68
N ASP A 66 2.36 -20.56 6.29
CA ASP A 66 2.16 -20.73 7.73
C ASP A 66 3.24 -20.00 8.53
N TRP A 67 4.52 -20.08 8.15
CA TRP A 67 5.60 -19.34 8.81
C TRP A 67 5.37 -17.84 8.76
N VAL A 68 4.98 -17.32 7.58
CA VAL A 68 4.68 -15.90 7.38
C VAL A 68 3.51 -15.45 8.24
N GLU A 69 2.44 -16.23 8.33
CA GLU A 69 1.29 -15.93 9.20
C GLU A 69 1.65 -15.99 10.69
N ASN A 70 2.48 -16.96 11.10
CA ASN A 70 2.96 -17.03 12.48
C ASN A 70 3.85 -15.83 12.83
N TYR A 71 4.72 -15.40 11.91
CA TYR A 71 5.55 -14.21 12.11
C TYR A 71 4.69 -12.93 12.17
N ARG A 72 3.68 -12.80 11.31
CA ARG A 72 2.68 -11.72 11.37
C ARG A 72 1.95 -11.71 12.71
N SER A 73 1.47 -12.86 13.17
CA SER A 73 0.80 -13.01 14.45
C SER A 73 1.71 -12.63 15.63
N LEU A 74 2.99 -12.97 15.56
CA LEU A 74 3.96 -12.59 16.59
C LEU A 74 4.17 -11.07 16.63
N MET A 75 4.41 -10.45 15.47
CA MET A 75 4.51 -8.99 15.36
C MET A 75 3.25 -8.31 15.86
N ASP A 76 2.06 -8.86 15.53
CA ASP A 76 0.71 -8.46 15.97
C ASP A 76 0.46 -8.64 17.47
N ARG A 77 1.19 -9.51 18.17
CA ARG A 77 1.09 -9.61 19.62
C ARG A 77 2.02 -8.62 20.31
N TRP A 78 3.12 -8.26 19.66
CA TRP A 78 4.15 -7.39 20.19
C TRP A 78 3.97 -5.90 19.91
N GLN A 79 2.87 -5.49 19.28
CA GLN A 79 2.66 -4.07 18.99
C GLN A 79 3.61 -3.49 17.94
N LEU A 80 4.21 -4.37 17.12
CA LEU A 80 5.15 -4.01 16.05
C LEU A 80 4.46 -3.73 14.70
N TRP A 81 3.46 -2.84 14.70
CA TRP A 81 2.58 -2.65 13.52
C TRP A 81 3.33 -2.07 12.32
N HIS A 82 4.27 -1.16 12.58
CA HIS A 82 5.07 -0.52 11.54
C HIS A 82 6.04 -1.51 10.88
N GLU A 83 6.65 -2.39 11.68
CA GLU A 83 7.53 -3.45 11.18
C GLU A 83 6.75 -4.47 10.36
N ARG A 84 5.56 -4.89 10.84
CA ARG A 84 4.66 -5.76 10.07
C ARG A 84 4.27 -5.13 8.74
N ALA A 85 3.83 -3.87 8.75
CA ALA A 85 3.47 -3.16 7.52
C ALA A 85 4.65 -3.08 6.55
N THR A 86 5.86 -2.80 7.05
CA THR A 86 7.08 -2.77 6.25
C THR A 86 7.38 -4.14 5.64
N PHE A 87 7.32 -5.20 6.44
CA PHE A 87 7.49 -6.58 5.98
C PHE A 87 6.47 -6.93 4.88
N ASP A 88 5.19 -6.66 5.08
CA ASP A 88 4.12 -6.95 4.12
C ASP A 88 4.30 -6.18 2.81
N ILE A 89 4.68 -4.90 2.87
CA ILE A 89 4.98 -4.08 1.68
C ILE A 89 6.16 -4.67 0.91
N GLN A 90 7.24 -5.06 1.60
CA GLN A 90 8.44 -5.60 0.94
C GLN A 90 8.20 -6.99 0.35
N ARG A 91 7.45 -7.86 1.05
CA ARG A 91 7.02 -9.16 0.52
C ARG A 91 6.08 -8.98 -0.66
N GLY A 92 5.09 -8.09 -0.57
CA GLY A 92 4.14 -7.77 -1.64
C GLY A 92 4.82 -7.29 -2.92
N LYS A 93 5.89 -6.47 -2.81
CA LYS A 93 6.72 -6.06 -3.97
C LYS A 93 7.35 -7.25 -4.70
N ARG A 94 7.47 -8.41 -4.08
CA ARG A 94 8.08 -9.62 -4.66
C ARG A 94 7.03 -10.57 -5.23
N MET A 95 5.79 -10.49 -4.77
CA MET A 95 4.65 -11.29 -5.25
C MET A 95 4.22 -10.89 -6.67
N ASN A 96 3.46 -11.77 -7.32
CA ASN A 96 2.80 -11.44 -8.58
C ASN A 96 1.60 -10.51 -8.30
N SER A 97 1.27 -9.61 -9.24
CA SER A 97 0.17 -8.64 -9.06
C SER A 97 -1.17 -9.30 -8.78
N SER A 98 -1.40 -10.51 -9.29
CA SER A 98 -2.60 -11.32 -9.03
C SER A 98 -2.72 -11.82 -7.58
N GLU A 99 -1.63 -11.79 -6.82
CA GLU A 99 -1.57 -12.28 -5.44
C GLU A 99 -1.58 -11.14 -4.41
N ILE A 100 -1.48 -9.89 -4.87
CA ILE A 100 -1.66 -8.72 -4.03
C ILE A 100 -3.16 -8.50 -3.86
N ALA A 101 -3.63 -8.45 -2.61
CA ALA A 101 -5.03 -8.17 -2.33
C ALA A 101 -5.46 -6.84 -2.99
N PRO A 102 -6.57 -6.81 -3.76
CA PRO A 102 -7.03 -5.58 -4.37
C PRO A 102 -7.43 -4.59 -3.28
N PRO A 103 -7.35 -3.26 -3.56
CA PRO A 103 -7.85 -2.26 -2.64
C PRO A 103 -9.29 -2.56 -2.26
N GLN A 104 -9.57 -2.72 -0.96
CA GLN A 104 -10.93 -3.09 -0.50
C GLN A 104 -11.81 -1.85 -0.23
N VAL A 105 -11.23 -0.66 -0.30
CA VAL A 105 -11.93 0.61 -0.05
C VAL A 105 -11.80 1.51 -1.27
N TYR A 106 -12.93 2.01 -1.75
CA TYR A 106 -12.99 2.91 -2.90
C TYR A 106 -13.77 4.18 -2.55
N VAL A 107 -13.27 5.32 -3.01
CA VAL A 107 -14.01 6.58 -2.96
C VAL A 107 -15.06 6.58 -4.07
N ARG A 108 -16.30 6.94 -3.75
CA ARG A 108 -17.41 7.03 -4.71
C ARG A 108 -17.98 8.44 -4.80
N CYS A 109 -18.56 8.78 -5.94
CA CYS A 109 -19.30 10.02 -6.10
C CYS A 109 -20.60 10.00 -5.27
N ASN A 110 -20.87 11.06 -4.50
CA ASN A 110 -22.12 11.19 -3.76
C ASN A 110 -23.36 11.35 -4.66
N HIS A 111 -23.18 11.70 -5.94
CA HIS A 111 -24.29 11.95 -6.84
C HIS A 111 -24.64 10.76 -7.75
N CYS A 112 -23.66 10.08 -8.34
CA CYS A 112 -23.89 8.97 -9.27
C CYS A 112 -23.40 7.62 -8.74
N ALA A 113 -22.84 7.59 -7.52
CA ALA A 113 -22.27 6.39 -6.86
C ALA A 113 -21.11 5.70 -7.60
N GLN A 114 -20.68 6.18 -8.76
CA GLN A 114 -19.53 5.64 -9.49
C GLN A 114 -18.21 5.91 -8.75
N SER A 115 -17.26 4.99 -8.86
CA SER A 115 -15.93 5.07 -8.23
C SER A 115 -15.11 6.24 -8.79
N LEU A 116 -14.46 6.99 -7.91
CA LEU A 116 -13.50 8.05 -8.24
C LEU A 116 -12.06 7.52 -8.36
N GLY A 117 -11.81 6.26 -7.97
CA GLY A 117 -10.47 5.66 -7.91
C GLY A 117 -9.77 5.55 -9.27
N HIS A 118 -10.53 5.52 -10.36
CA HIS A 118 -10.00 5.35 -11.72
C HIS A 118 -9.40 6.64 -12.34
N SER A 119 -9.56 7.81 -11.72
CA SER A 119 -9.05 9.09 -12.27
C SER A 119 -8.20 9.93 -11.32
N LEU A 120 -8.27 9.71 -10.01
CA LEU A 120 -7.53 10.53 -9.03
C LEU A 120 -6.15 9.96 -8.67
N VAL A 121 -5.95 8.65 -8.77
CA VAL A 121 -4.69 7.97 -8.38
C VAL A 121 -3.72 7.81 -9.57
N ILE A 122 -4.23 7.84 -10.81
CA ILE A 122 -3.50 7.36 -11.99
C ILE A 122 -2.85 8.50 -12.80
N GLN A 123 -2.86 9.75 -12.33
CA GLN A 123 -2.10 10.80 -13.02
C GLN A 123 -0.58 10.61 -12.87
N ASN A 124 -0.13 9.93 -11.81
CA ASN A 124 1.30 9.71 -11.51
C ASN A 124 1.69 8.24 -11.25
N ALA A 125 0.81 7.27 -11.49
CA ALA A 125 1.15 5.86 -11.34
C ALA A 125 2.20 5.45 -12.40
N ARG A 126 3.45 5.33 -11.97
CA ARG A 126 4.53 4.71 -12.77
C ARG A 126 4.48 3.20 -12.55
N ASN A 127 4.59 2.43 -13.62
CA ASN A 127 4.94 1.00 -13.52
C ASN A 127 6.32 0.89 -12.85
N ARG A 128 6.64 -0.30 -12.31
CA ARG A 128 7.94 -0.71 -11.75
C ARG A 128 9.13 -0.49 -12.71
N GLU A 129 8.88 -0.26 -14.00
CA GLU A 129 9.87 0.12 -15.03
C GLU A 129 10.00 1.65 -15.25
N GLY A 130 9.36 2.48 -14.42
CA GLY A 130 9.36 3.94 -14.57
C GLY A 130 8.46 4.47 -15.70
N LYS A 131 7.81 3.60 -16.47
CA LYS A 131 6.88 3.95 -17.56
C LYS A 131 5.54 4.43 -16.99
N ARG A 132 5.03 5.55 -17.51
CA ARG A 132 3.70 6.09 -17.16
C ARG A 132 2.62 5.08 -17.56
N MET A 133 1.81 4.62 -16.61
CA MET A 133 0.64 3.80 -16.93
C MET A 133 -0.53 4.71 -17.28
N ASN A 134 -0.95 4.70 -18.54
CA ASN A 134 -2.21 5.30 -18.95
C ASN A 134 -3.29 4.21 -18.91
N VAL A 135 -4.13 4.21 -17.88
CA VAL A 135 -5.33 3.36 -17.89
C VAL A 135 -6.34 4.03 -18.81
N GLN A 136 -6.32 3.60 -20.08
CA GLN A 136 -7.29 4.02 -21.07
C GLN A 136 -8.69 3.63 -20.58
N THR A 137 -9.49 4.60 -20.16
CA THR A 137 -10.93 4.47 -20.20
C THR A 137 -11.31 4.43 -21.67
N SER A 138 -11.64 3.24 -22.17
CA SER A 138 -12.03 3.01 -23.56
C SER A 138 -13.27 3.83 -23.92
N ASN A 139 -13.06 4.99 -24.55
CA ASN A 139 -14.09 5.69 -25.31
C ASN A 139 -13.64 5.65 -26.79
N PRO A 140 -14.21 4.76 -27.63
CA PRO A 140 -13.90 4.75 -29.05
C PRO A 140 -14.59 5.96 -29.69
N GLY A 141 -13.86 7.06 -29.88
CA GLY A 141 -14.32 8.20 -30.68
C GLY A 141 -13.95 9.61 -30.19
N GLY A 142 -13.30 9.79 -29.05
CA GLY A 142 -12.99 11.13 -28.52
C GLY A 142 -11.56 11.59 -28.79
N ARG A 143 -11.34 12.48 -29.76
CA ARG A 143 -10.15 13.34 -29.77
C ARG A 143 -10.28 14.36 -28.62
N ALA A 144 -9.42 14.32 -27.59
CA ALA A 144 -9.00 15.51 -26.84
C ALA A 144 -7.90 15.21 -25.80
N SER A 145 -6.70 15.74 -26.06
CA SER A 145 -5.78 16.18 -25.01
C SER A 145 -6.41 17.37 -24.28
N SER A 146 -7.29 17.11 -23.32
CA SER A 146 -7.76 18.12 -22.37
C SER A 146 -7.39 17.67 -20.97
N LYS A 147 -6.61 18.52 -20.27
CA LYS A 147 -6.26 18.36 -18.86
C LYS A 147 -7.55 18.05 -18.09
N GLN A 148 -7.71 16.80 -17.63
CA GLN A 148 -8.86 16.39 -16.83
C GLN A 148 -8.94 17.32 -15.61
N LYS A 149 -10.04 18.06 -15.48
CA LYS A 149 -10.29 18.92 -14.32
C LYS A 149 -10.48 18.01 -13.11
N SER A 150 -9.51 17.97 -12.21
CA SER A 150 -9.48 17.12 -11.01
C SER A 150 -10.60 17.41 -10.00
N THR A 151 -11.41 18.45 -10.22
CA THR A 151 -12.43 18.98 -9.31
C THR A 151 -13.86 18.54 -9.60
N VAL A 152 -14.08 17.68 -10.61
CA VAL A 152 -15.40 17.14 -10.98
C VAL A 152 -15.37 15.63 -11.09
N CYS A 153 -16.52 14.98 -10.90
CA CYS A 153 -16.66 13.54 -11.09
C CYS A 153 -16.39 13.17 -12.56
N PRO A 154 -15.55 12.16 -12.85
CA PRO A 154 -15.26 11.75 -14.23
C PRO A 154 -16.49 11.16 -14.94
N SER A 155 -17.40 10.52 -14.20
CA SER A 155 -18.59 9.86 -14.76
C SER A 155 -19.76 10.81 -14.99
N CYS A 156 -20.12 11.63 -13.99
CA CYS A 156 -21.32 12.49 -14.07
C CYS A 156 -21.02 13.99 -14.16
N ARG A 157 -19.73 14.39 -14.14
CA ARG A 157 -19.25 15.78 -14.22
C ARG A 157 -19.74 16.73 -13.11
N LYS A 158 -20.49 16.24 -12.11
CA LYS A 158 -20.88 17.04 -10.94
C LYS A 158 -19.65 17.41 -10.09
N PRO A 159 -19.65 18.59 -9.44
CA PRO A 159 -18.54 19.02 -8.60
C PRO A 159 -18.24 18.02 -7.48
N LEU A 160 -16.94 17.83 -7.19
CA LEU A 160 -16.50 17.02 -6.06
C LEU A 160 -16.69 17.78 -4.73
N PRO A 161 -16.67 17.08 -3.57
CA PRO A 161 -16.79 17.74 -2.27
C PRO A 161 -15.78 18.87 -2.07
N ARG A 162 -16.16 19.89 -1.32
CA ARG A 162 -15.29 21.02 -0.94
C ARG A 162 -14.74 20.80 0.46
N CYS A 163 -13.54 21.32 0.71
CA CYS A 163 -13.01 21.42 2.06
C CYS A 163 -13.89 22.34 2.90
N ALA A 164 -14.24 21.91 4.11
CA ALA A 164 -15.07 22.69 5.03
C ALA A 164 -14.43 24.02 5.47
N LEU A 165 -13.10 24.16 5.38
CA LEU A 165 -12.37 25.36 5.78
C LEU A 165 -12.02 26.26 4.60
N CYS A 166 -11.27 25.77 3.60
CA CYS A 166 -10.85 26.62 2.47
C CYS A 166 -11.85 26.65 1.30
N LEU A 167 -12.93 25.86 1.35
CA LEU A 167 -14.00 25.81 0.34
C LEU A 167 -13.54 25.40 -1.08
N LEU A 168 -12.28 25.02 -1.25
CA LEU A 168 -11.75 24.48 -2.51
C LEU A 168 -12.19 23.02 -2.70
N HIS A 169 -12.44 22.64 -3.95
CA HIS A 169 -12.84 21.29 -4.31
C HIS A 169 -11.71 20.29 -4.11
N MET A 170 -12.08 19.05 -3.75
CA MET A 170 -11.19 17.89 -3.81
C MET A 170 -10.49 17.83 -5.16
N GLY A 171 -9.16 17.65 -5.14
CA GLY A 171 -8.30 17.72 -6.33
C GLY A 171 -7.68 19.10 -6.59
N THR A 172 -7.93 20.09 -5.73
CA THR A 172 -7.25 21.39 -5.74
C THR A 172 -6.14 21.41 -4.67
N PRO A 173 -4.87 21.67 -5.03
CA PRO A 173 -3.79 21.82 -4.05
C PRO A 173 -4.09 22.93 -3.02
N VAL A 174 -3.65 22.73 -1.78
CA VAL A 174 -3.61 23.78 -0.74
C VAL A 174 -2.61 24.88 -1.11
N ASP A 175 -2.80 26.09 -0.57
CA ASP A 175 -2.02 27.28 -0.98
C ASP A 175 -0.51 27.14 -0.79
N GLN A 176 -0.06 26.48 0.28
CA GLN A 176 1.36 26.15 0.48
C GLN A 176 1.93 25.35 -0.69
N LEU A 177 1.22 24.31 -1.15
CA LEU A 177 1.63 23.52 -2.30
C LEU A 177 1.56 24.32 -3.61
N ARG A 178 0.56 25.21 -3.76
CA ARG A 178 0.46 26.09 -4.93
C ARG A 178 1.68 27.00 -5.03
N GLN A 179 2.12 27.57 -3.91
CA GLN A 179 3.32 28.42 -3.85
C GLN A 179 4.58 27.64 -4.19
N THR A 180 4.78 26.44 -3.63
CA THR A 180 5.97 25.63 -3.94
C THR A 180 6.02 25.14 -5.39
N ILE A 181 4.88 24.81 -5.99
CA ILE A 181 4.80 24.50 -7.42
C ILE A 181 5.18 25.73 -8.27
N MET A 182 4.82 26.94 -7.84
CA MET A 182 5.16 28.18 -8.53
C MET A 182 6.64 28.55 -8.40
N THR A 183 7.30 28.20 -7.30
CA THR A 183 8.73 28.48 -7.07
C THR A 183 9.66 27.38 -7.58
N ASN A 184 9.13 26.30 -8.14
CA ASN A 184 9.89 25.15 -8.67
C ASN A 184 10.79 24.44 -7.63
N ASP A 185 10.54 24.65 -6.34
CA ASP A 185 11.31 24.08 -5.24
C ASP A 185 10.77 22.69 -4.87
N THR A 186 10.96 21.74 -5.77
CA THR A 186 10.39 20.38 -5.68
C THR A 186 11.14 19.45 -4.71
N HIS A 187 12.15 19.96 -4.00
CA HIS A 187 13.01 19.14 -3.14
C HIS A 187 12.42 18.82 -1.76
N ASN A 188 11.35 19.51 -1.32
CA ASN A 188 10.81 19.38 0.05
C ASN A 188 9.33 18.94 0.14
N ILE A 189 8.67 18.65 -0.98
CA ILE A 189 7.27 18.21 -0.94
C ILE A 189 7.17 16.81 -1.53
N ASP A 190 6.78 15.86 -0.68
CA ASP A 190 6.30 14.57 -1.13
C ASP A 190 4.94 14.75 -1.82
N PRO A 191 4.84 14.55 -3.15
CA PRO A 191 3.57 14.66 -3.88
C PRO A 191 2.54 13.59 -3.45
N ALA A 192 2.98 12.57 -2.71
CA ALA A 192 2.14 11.56 -2.08
C ALA A 192 1.91 11.80 -0.57
N GLY A 193 2.46 12.90 -0.02
CA GLY A 193 2.38 13.25 1.39
C GLY A 193 0.93 13.38 1.88
N PHE A 194 0.69 12.92 3.11
CA PHE A 194 -0.64 12.88 3.72
C PHE A 194 -1.33 14.25 3.75
N ASP A 195 -0.58 15.34 3.90
CA ASP A 195 -1.10 16.72 3.95
C ASP A 195 -1.90 17.12 2.71
N LEU A 196 -1.63 16.46 1.57
CA LEU A 196 -2.28 16.68 0.29
C LEU A 196 -3.56 15.85 0.12
N TRP A 197 -3.84 14.95 1.06
CA TRP A 197 -5.00 14.07 0.99
C TRP A 197 -6.27 14.81 1.35
N PHE A 198 -7.40 14.26 0.91
CA PHE A 198 -8.71 14.70 1.35
C PHE A 198 -9.22 13.70 2.39
N THR A 199 -9.53 14.17 3.59
CA THR A 199 -10.04 13.34 4.69
C THR A 199 -11.51 13.68 4.95
N TRP A 200 -12.26 12.74 5.53
CA TRP A 200 -13.66 12.93 5.90
C TRP A 200 -14.03 12.12 7.14
N CYS A 201 -14.97 12.65 7.91
CA CYS A 201 -15.57 11.91 9.00
C CYS A 201 -16.51 10.83 8.46
N GLN A 202 -16.39 9.59 8.95
CA GLN A 202 -17.27 8.50 8.53
C GLN A 202 -18.73 8.66 9.02
N THR A 203 -18.94 9.46 10.07
CA THR A 203 -20.27 9.74 10.65
C THR A 203 -21.00 10.84 9.89
N CYS A 204 -20.46 12.07 9.86
CA CYS A 204 -21.14 13.22 9.24
C CYS A 204 -20.81 13.42 7.76
N ARG A 205 -19.80 12.71 7.23
CA ARG A 205 -19.32 12.81 5.84
C ARG A 205 -18.77 14.18 5.43
N HIS A 206 -18.62 15.10 6.37
CA HIS A 206 -17.89 16.35 6.17
C HIS A 206 -16.38 16.12 6.26
N GLY A 207 -15.61 16.98 5.60
CA GLY A 207 -14.18 16.77 5.46
C GLY A 207 -13.48 17.92 4.74
N GLY A 208 -12.22 17.69 4.39
CA GLY A 208 -11.38 18.67 3.74
C GLY A 208 -9.97 18.18 3.48
N HIS A 209 -9.09 19.10 3.11
CA HIS A 209 -7.67 18.79 3.01
C HIS A 209 -7.13 18.37 4.38
N ALA A 210 -6.33 17.31 4.40
CA ALA A 210 -5.84 16.68 5.63
C ALA A 210 -5.18 17.70 6.55
N ILE A 211 -4.30 18.57 6.02
CA ILE A 211 -3.64 19.63 6.78
C ILE A 211 -4.63 20.58 7.48
N HIS A 212 -5.64 21.06 6.76
CA HIS A 212 -6.68 21.93 7.30
C HIS A 212 -7.53 21.24 8.38
N MET A 213 -7.87 19.97 8.17
CA MET A 213 -8.62 19.21 9.16
C MET A 213 -7.77 18.97 10.41
N PHE A 214 -6.50 18.59 10.25
CA PHE A 214 -5.57 18.37 11.35
C PHE A 214 -5.37 19.64 12.19
N GLU A 215 -5.10 20.78 11.55
CA GLU A 215 -4.98 22.08 12.22
C GLU A 215 -6.26 22.48 12.99
N TRP A 216 -7.44 22.23 12.42
CA TRP A 216 -8.70 22.51 13.10
C TRP A 216 -8.89 21.65 14.35
N PHE A 217 -8.64 20.35 14.25
CA PHE A 217 -8.86 19.40 15.35
C PHE A 217 -7.80 19.46 16.46
N GLN A 218 -6.67 20.16 16.24
CA GLN A 218 -5.77 20.52 17.34
C GLN A 218 -6.42 21.45 18.37
N LYS A 219 -7.40 22.27 17.95
CA LYS A 219 -8.03 23.31 18.79
C LYS A 219 -9.52 23.08 19.04
N HIS A 220 -10.14 22.19 18.28
CA HIS A 220 -11.59 21.95 18.31
C HIS A 220 -11.89 20.44 18.30
N SER A 221 -12.98 20.02 18.95
CA SER A 221 -13.44 18.62 18.94
C SER A 221 -14.73 18.42 18.12
N THR A 222 -15.27 19.49 17.53
CA THR A 222 -16.52 19.50 16.76
C THR A 222 -16.26 19.76 15.28
N CYS A 223 -17.14 19.22 14.43
CA CYS A 223 -17.09 19.41 12.99
C CYS A 223 -17.04 20.92 12.62
N PRO A 224 -16.17 21.33 11.67
CA PRO A 224 -16.09 22.74 11.23
C PRO A 224 -17.30 23.22 10.41
N VAL A 225 -18.19 22.32 10.00
CA VAL A 225 -19.38 22.69 9.23
C VAL A 225 -20.46 23.24 10.16
N SER A 226 -20.94 24.45 9.86
CA SER A 226 -22.02 25.10 10.62
C SER A 226 -23.22 24.18 10.82
N ASN A 227 -23.78 24.20 12.02
CA ASN A 227 -24.93 23.38 12.45
C ASN A 227 -24.66 21.86 12.45
N CYS A 228 -23.40 21.41 12.34
CA CYS A 228 -23.03 20.03 12.57
C CYS A 228 -22.48 19.85 14.00
N SER A 229 -23.19 19.11 14.84
CA SER A 229 -22.78 18.81 16.22
C SER A 229 -21.91 17.54 16.35
N CYS A 230 -21.44 16.98 15.22
CA CYS A 230 -20.64 15.76 15.24
C CYS A 230 -19.28 16.00 15.93
N GLN A 231 -18.95 15.14 16.89
CA GLN A 231 -17.62 15.11 17.52
C GLN A 231 -16.65 14.33 16.63
N CYS A 232 -16.04 15.03 15.68
CA CYS A 232 -15.11 14.44 14.72
C CYS A 232 -13.69 14.44 15.29
N GLN A 233 -12.88 13.48 14.84
CA GLN A 233 -11.44 13.40 15.12
C GLN A 233 -10.73 12.97 13.82
N VAL A 234 -9.49 13.41 13.64
CA VAL A 234 -8.60 13.03 12.53
C VAL A 234 -7.48 12.16 13.07
#